data_AF-A0A844YYT8-F1
#
_entry.id   AF-A0A844YYT8-F1
#
_cell.length_a   1.000
_cell.length_b   1.000
_cell.length_c   1.000
_cell.angle_alpha   90.00
_cell.angle_beta   90.00
_cell.angle_gamma   90.00
#
_symmetry.space_group_name_H-M   'P 1'
#
loop_
_entity.id
_entity.type
_entity.pdbx_description
1 polymer ?
#
loop_
_entity_poly.entity_id
_entity_poly.type
_entity_poly.pdbx_seq_one_letter_code
_entity_poly.pdbx_strand_id
1 'polypeptide(L)'
;MTQSTITPNRPGARRYRSAPRAPARAAAAQSGGYILPGTPPIALLQATFALVVGCLVTGFSMPEGIDELAVYRHCSMFLGLSLAVSLLIQARGNLRRLIRADVVALCAMYFLTFAEFLNPDVRVLFAGYTGQAQHASWLVLATMMSIAVGRHLAPNLGSRPFNLPHLSLNGMLVVAVVCFFLGYLWPLITVNFNPVSLVTEALGPRFSQPWQRGRTGDWSSFLTELSLLHYAFAGLVGVIMSGRQKLVLPVVGLLAGLFAFMCFMDFAAGTRYILMIKLGLAVAGYVAGSRKIASMKLWIVGALSLAAMWFITGEMLRLREVGLTRWIEGDQITAATAGQNYFLVDNNMITIARALQVFPNPNPFPGADVVLVAITKWVPRVLWPGKPAEWGTSLEQALGLDGSYTLAVTLTGEAYLIAGLPSLIVVGLLIGMATTFWNRKGETLRSNLDLLLYISAFFAAAICMRSLQFVTVAILPTVMVYIMGKVVAQQRSRVPGGRRYQA
;
A
#
# COMPACT_ATOMS: atom_id res chain seq x y z
N MET A 1 82.35 -38.70 -12.98
CA MET A 1 81.25 -38.70 -11.98
C MET A 1 80.36 -37.50 -12.27
N THR A 2 79.30 -37.70 -13.03
CA THR A 2 78.36 -36.65 -13.45
C THR A 2 76.97 -37.25 -13.30
N GLN A 3 76.28 -36.88 -12.22
CA GLN A 3 74.93 -37.37 -11.91
C GLN A 3 73.91 -36.63 -12.76
N SER A 4 73.16 -37.39 -13.56
CA SER A 4 72.01 -36.92 -14.31
C SER A 4 70.82 -36.73 -13.37
N THR A 5 70.22 -35.54 -13.40
CA THR A 5 69.03 -35.22 -12.61
C THR A 5 67.81 -35.39 -13.52
N ILE A 6 67.01 -36.43 -13.27
CA ILE A 6 65.75 -36.69 -13.96
C ILE A 6 64.66 -35.84 -13.30
N THR A 7 64.16 -34.82 -14.00
CA THR A 7 62.95 -34.08 -13.60
C THR A 7 61.68 -34.84 -13.98
N PRO A 8 60.73 -35.05 -13.06
CA PRO A 8 59.47 -35.71 -13.36
C PRO A 8 58.50 -34.77 -14.09
N ASN A 9 57.96 -35.29 -15.19
CA ASN A 9 57.02 -34.65 -16.08
C ASN A 9 55.66 -34.47 -15.36
N ARG A 10 55.22 -33.22 -15.13
CA ARG A 10 53.91 -32.93 -14.52
C ARG A 10 52.80 -33.17 -15.56
N PRO A 11 51.82 -34.05 -15.30
CA PRO A 11 50.72 -34.28 -16.22
C PRO A 11 49.84 -33.02 -16.34
N GLY A 12 49.56 -32.64 -17.58
CA GLY A 12 48.87 -31.41 -17.95
C GLY A 12 47.54 -31.22 -17.20
N ALA A 13 47.38 -30.04 -16.61
CA ALA A 13 46.13 -29.56 -16.06
C ALA A 13 45.06 -29.52 -17.17
N ARG A 14 44.23 -30.56 -17.25
CA ARG A 14 43.00 -30.55 -18.04
C ARG A 14 42.15 -29.40 -17.53
N ARG A 15 42.06 -28.32 -18.31
CA ARG A 15 41.03 -27.29 -18.16
C ARG A 15 39.68 -27.99 -18.21
N TYR A 16 39.08 -28.24 -17.04
CA TYR A 16 37.67 -28.58 -16.94
C TYR A 16 36.90 -27.40 -17.53
N ARG A 17 36.51 -27.50 -18.81
CA ARG A 17 35.43 -26.69 -19.37
C ARG A 17 34.22 -26.99 -18.49
N SER A 18 33.91 -26.07 -17.58
CA SER A 18 32.66 -26.10 -16.83
C SER A 18 31.54 -26.28 -17.83
N ALA A 19 30.87 -27.43 -17.78
CA ALA A 19 29.70 -27.69 -18.62
C ALA A 19 28.77 -26.47 -18.53
N PRO A 20 28.19 -26.01 -19.66
CA PRO A 20 27.25 -24.90 -19.64
C PRO A 20 26.17 -25.25 -18.62
N ARG A 21 26.10 -24.45 -17.53
CA ARG A 21 25.07 -24.60 -16.49
C ARG A 21 23.73 -24.69 -17.22
N ALA A 22 23.11 -25.87 -17.19
CA ALA A 22 21.75 -26.03 -17.65
C ALA A 22 20.91 -24.89 -17.04
N PRO A 23 20.10 -24.18 -17.84
CA PRO A 23 19.48 -22.94 -17.41
C PRO A 23 18.65 -23.22 -16.16
N ALA A 24 18.97 -22.51 -15.06
CA ALA A 24 18.33 -22.62 -13.75
C ALA A 24 16.77 -22.53 -13.78
N ARG A 25 16.19 -22.13 -14.92
CA ARG A 25 14.76 -22.16 -15.20
C ARG A 25 14.14 -23.56 -15.12
N ALA A 26 14.84 -24.63 -15.50
CA ALA A 26 14.24 -25.98 -15.49
C ALA A 26 14.07 -26.53 -14.06
N ALA A 27 15.03 -26.31 -13.17
CA ALA A 27 14.95 -26.73 -11.76
C ALA A 27 13.92 -25.92 -10.95
N ALA A 28 13.72 -24.63 -11.28
CA ALA A 28 12.72 -23.78 -10.63
C ALA A 28 11.28 -24.18 -10.95
N ALA A 29 11.04 -24.85 -12.08
CA ALA A 29 9.71 -25.35 -12.45
C ALA A 29 9.27 -26.53 -11.56
N GLN A 30 10.21 -27.32 -11.02
CA GLN A 30 9.90 -28.47 -10.18
C GLN A 30 9.68 -28.10 -8.70
N SER A 31 10.30 -27.02 -8.20
CA SER A 31 10.21 -26.63 -6.78
C SER A 31 8.92 -25.88 -6.39
N GLY A 32 7.93 -25.79 -7.29
CA GLY A 32 6.59 -25.27 -6.96
C GLY A 32 6.52 -23.80 -6.51
N GLY A 33 7.54 -22.98 -6.80
CA GLY A 33 7.70 -21.61 -6.30
C GLY A 33 6.69 -20.59 -6.85
N TYR A 34 6.48 -19.51 -6.10
CA TYR A 34 5.55 -18.41 -6.39
C TYR A 34 6.18 -17.32 -7.27
N ILE A 35 6.85 -17.70 -8.36
CA ILE A 35 7.57 -16.74 -9.19
C ILE A 35 6.55 -15.81 -9.87
N LEU A 36 6.61 -14.52 -9.54
CA LEU A 36 5.87 -13.50 -10.25
C LEU A 36 6.58 -13.18 -11.58
N PRO A 37 5.84 -13.04 -12.68
CA PRO A 37 6.45 -12.70 -13.96
C PRO A 37 7.04 -11.29 -13.89
N GLY A 38 8.36 -11.18 -14.05
CA GLY A 38 9.02 -9.90 -14.25
C GLY A 38 8.45 -9.19 -15.49
N THR A 39 8.39 -7.86 -15.43
CA THR A 39 8.01 -7.05 -16.60
C THR A 39 9.25 -6.88 -17.49
N PRO A 40 9.16 -7.18 -18.79
CA PRO A 40 10.28 -6.93 -19.70
C PRO A 40 10.73 -5.47 -19.62
N PRO A 41 12.04 -5.17 -19.59
CA PRO A 41 12.54 -3.80 -19.48
C PRO A 41 11.97 -2.85 -20.54
N ILE A 42 11.81 -3.33 -21.78
CA ILE A 42 11.21 -2.56 -22.88
C ILE A 42 9.74 -2.21 -22.59
N ALA A 43 8.95 -3.16 -22.07
CA ALA A 43 7.55 -2.91 -21.74
C ALA A 43 7.42 -1.91 -20.57
N LEU A 44 8.33 -2.00 -19.58
CA LEU A 44 8.39 -1.03 -18.49
C LEU A 44 8.75 0.38 -19.00
N LEU A 45 9.72 0.47 -19.90
CA LEU A 45 10.12 1.73 -20.54
C LEU A 45 8.96 2.34 -21.34
N GLN A 46 8.30 1.56 -22.20
CA GLN A 46 7.13 2.00 -22.97
C GLN A 46 6.00 2.49 -22.06
N ALA A 47 5.71 1.76 -20.98
CA ALA A 47 4.69 2.16 -20.02
C ALA A 47 5.06 3.44 -19.26
N THR A 48 6.35 3.63 -18.95
CA THR A 48 6.86 4.87 -18.35
C THR A 48 6.70 6.04 -19.31
N PHE A 49 7.13 5.84 -20.55
CA PHE A 49 7.03 6.85 -21.60
C PHE A 49 5.58 7.28 -21.83
N ALA A 50 4.66 6.31 -21.97
CA ALA A 50 3.23 6.59 -22.12
C ALA A 50 2.67 7.40 -20.95
N LEU A 51 3.03 7.07 -19.71
CA LEU A 51 2.58 7.81 -18.53
C LEU A 51 3.19 9.21 -18.46
N VAL A 52 4.48 9.37 -18.71
CA VAL A 52 5.17 10.67 -18.66
C VAL A 52 4.64 11.60 -19.76
N VAL A 53 4.55 11.13 -21.00
CA VAL A 53 3.94 11.90 -22.09
C VAL A 53 2.50 12.24 -21.76
N GLY A 54 1.74 11.29 -21.23
CA GLY A 54 0.38 11.52 -20.75
C GLY A 54 0.27 12.61 -19.70
N CYS A 55 1.17 12.62 -18.70
CA CYS A 55 1.23 13.69 -17.69
C CYS A 55 1.54 15.05 -18.32
N LEU A 56 2.50 15.11 -19.24
CA LEU A 56 2.86 16.36 -19.93
C LEU A 56 1.71 16.88 -20.78
N VAL A 57 1.09 16.02 -21.60
CA VAL A 57 -0.08 16.37 -22.41
C VAL A 57 -1.22 16.85 -21.51
N THR A 58 -1.49 16.15 -20.41
CA THR A 58 -2.50 16.56 -19.43
C THR A 58 -2.20 17.95 -18.89
N GLY A 59 -0.95 18.21 -18.48
CA GLY A 59 -0.55 19.48 -17.88
C GLY A 59 -0.61 20.65 -18.85
N PHE A 60 -0.16 20.47 -20.10
CA PHE A 60 -0.20 21.51 -21.13
C PHE A 60 -1.58 21.72 -21.76
N SER A 61 -2.50 20.78 -21.62
CA SER A 61 -3.88 20.91 -22.09
C SER A 61 -4.85 21.36 -21.00
N MET A 62 -4.36 21.64 -19.79
CA MET A 62 -5.21 22.14 -18.72
C MET A 62 -5.86 23.46 -19.16
N PRO A 63 -7.19 23.60 -19.02
CA PRO A 63 -7.87 24.82 -19.40
C PRO A 63 -7.50 25.97 -18.46
N GLU A 64 -7.29 27.15 -19.04
CA GLU A 64 -6.92 28.38 -18.32
C GLU A 64 -8.14 29.28 -18.09
N GLY A 65 -8.15 30.03 -16.98
CA GLY A 65 -9.20 31.01 -16.70
C GLY A 65 -10.59 30.44 -16.42
N ILE A 66 -10.70 29.14 -16.15
CA ILE A 66 -11.97 28.46 -15.86
C ILE A 66 -12.06 27.98 -14.41
N ASP A 67 -13.22 27.42 -14.07
CA ASP A 67 -13.52 26.80 -12.78
C ASP A 67 -12.49 25.72 -12.37
N GLU A 68 -12.05 25.72 -11.11
CA GLU A 68 -11.05 24.77 -10.57
C GLU A 68 -11.50 23.33 -10.73
N LEU A 69 -12.78 23.07 -10.54
CA LEU A 69 -13.38 21.75 -10.71
C LEU A 69 -13.17 21.23 -12.13
N ALA A 70 -13.27 22.10 -13.14
CA ALA A 70 -13.05 21.72 -14.53
C ALA A 70 -11.58 21.39 -14.80
N VAL A 71 -10.63 22.10 -14.17
CA VAL A 71 -9.20 21.74 -14.20
C VAL A 71 -8.96 20.36 -13.61
N TYR A 72 -9.53 20.07 -12.42
CA TYR A 72 -9.36 18.76 -11.78
C TYR A 72 -10.03 17.62 -12.56
N ARG A 73 -11.21 17.86 -13.15
CA ARG A 73 -11.90 16.90 -14.04
C ARG A 73 -11.07 16.59 -15.27
N HIS A 74 -10.54 17.63 -15.92
CA HIS A 74 -9.65 17.48 -17.06
C HIS A 74 -8.45 16.61 -16.70
N CYS A 75 -7.78 16.93 -15.60
CA CYS A 75 -6.65 16.14 -15.11
C CYS A 75 -7.06 14.69 -14.82
N SER A 76 -8.19 14.47 -14.15
CA SER A 76 -8.66 13.13 -13.84
C SER A 76 -8.88 12.27 -15.08
N MET A 77 -9.51 12.81 -16.12
CA MET A 77 -9.78 12.05 -17.34
C MET A 77 -8.50 11.71 -18.10
N PHE A 78 -7.67 12.71 -18.41
CA PHE A 78 -6.48 12.53 -19.26
C PHE A 78 -5.37 11.75 -18.56
N LEU A 79 -5.12 12.02 -17.27
CA LEU A 79 -4.18 11.24 -16.47
C LEU A 79 -4.69 9.83 -16.23
N GLY A 80 -5.99 9.65 -15.96
CA GLY A 80 -6.61 8.34 -15.79
C GLY A 80 -6.45 7.47 -17.04
N LEU A 81 -6.70 8.04 -18.22
CA LEU A 81 -6.47 7.38 -19.50
C LEU A 81 -5.00 7.01 -19.70
N SER A 82 -4.09 7.94 -19.41
CA SER A 82 -2.64 7.73 -19.53
C SER A 82 -2.12 6.62 -18.62
N LEU A 83 -2.62 6.59 -17.38
CA LEU A 83 -2.35 5.52 -16.43
C LEU A 83 -2.92 4.18 -16.93
N ALA A 84 -4.17 4.16 -17.42
CA ALA A 84 -4.77 2.95 -17.97
C ALA A 84 -3.96 2.38 -19.15
N VAL A 85 -3.54 3.22 -20.11
CA VAL A 85 -2.66 2.81 -21.22
C VAL A 85 -1.34 2.25 -20.70
N SER A 86 -0.71 2.91 -19.72
CA SER A 86 0.52 2.45 -19.08
C SER A 86 0.34 1.07 -18.43
N LEU A 87 -0.78 0.82 -17.75
CA LEU A 87 -1.10 -0.47 -17.15
C LEU A 87 -1.37 -1.53 -18.21
N LEU A 88 -2.11 -1.21 -19.26
CA LEU A 88 -2.38 -2.12 -20.38
C LEU A 88 -1.09 -2.59 -21.05
N ILE A 89 -0.14 -1.68 -21.31
CA ILE A 89 1.18 -2.03 -21.86
C ILE A 89 1.91 -3.05 -20.97
N GLN A 90 1.87 -2.86 -19.64
CA GLN A 90 2.54 -3.76 -18.68
C GLN A 90 1.82 -5.09 -18.51
N ALA A 91 0.49 -5.09 -18.66
CA ALA A 91 -0.37 -6.26 -18.60
C ALA A 91 -0.22 -7.18 -19.82
N ARG A 92 0.26 -6.67 -20.97
CA ARG A 92 0.39 -7.44 -22.22
C ARG A 92 1.08 -8.78 -21.96
N GLY A 93 0.39 -9.87 -22.28
CA GLY A 93 0.85 -11.25 -22.12
C GLY A 93 0.61 -11.88 -20.75
N ASN A 94 0.55 -11.12 -19.65
CA ASN A 94 0.23 -11.68 -18.32
C ASN A 94 -0.20 -10.59 -17.31
N LEU A 95 -1.47 -10.61 -16.89
CA LEU A 95 -2.03 -9.67 -15.91
C LEU A 95 -1.35 -9.75 -14.54
N ARG A 96 -0.71 -10.89 -14.18
CA ARG A 96 0.05 -11.01 -12.92
C ARG A 96 1.26 -10.08 -12.88
N ARG A 97 1.70 -9.53 -14.01
CA ARG A 97 2.74 -8.49 -14.09
C ARG A 97 2.33 -7.17 -13.43
N LEU A 98 1.02 -6.97 -13.20
CA LEU A 98 0.52 -5.79 -12.49
C LEU A 98 0.63 -5.91 -10.96
N ILE A 99 0.96 -7.10 -10.43
CA ILE A 99 1.14 -7.33 -9.00
C ILE A 99 2.50 -6.79 -8.58
N ARG A 100 2.60 -5.46 -8.49
CA ARG A 100 3.83 -4.73 -8.20
C ARG A 100 3.56 -3.53 -7.30
N ALA A 101 4.52 -3.24 -6.43
CA ALA A 101 4.42 -2.14 -5.47
C ALA A 101 4.36 -0.77 -6.16
N ASP A 102 5.09 -0.58 -7.26
CA ASP A 102 5.09 0.68 -8.01
C ASP A 102 3.76 0.93 -8.74
N VAL A 103 3.12 -0.12 -9.24
CA VAL A 103 1.78 -0.05 -9.84
C VAL A 103 0.77 0.34 -8.76
N VAL A 104 0.85 -0.28 -7.57
CA VAL A 104 0.00 0.09 -6.43
C VAL A 104 0.22 1.56 -6.04
N ALA A 105 1.47 2.03 -5.97
CA ALA A 105 1.78 3.42 -5.67
C ALA A 105 1.16 4.38 -6.70
N LEU A 106 1.37 4.16 -8.01
CA LEU A 106 0.81 5.01 -9.06
C LEU A 106 -0.73 5.03 -9.06
N CYS A 107 -1.36 3.85 -8.90
CA CYS A 107 -2.82 3.76 -8.81
C CYS A 107 -3.37 4.40 -7.55
N ALA A 108 -2.72 4.21 -6.40
CA ALA A 108 -3.13 4.83 -5.14
C ALA A 108 -2.98 6.36 -5.20
N MET A 109 -1.90 6.86 -5.81
CA MET A 109 -1.69 8.28 -6.00
C MET A 109 -2.81 8.90 -6.84
N TYR A 110 -3.11 8.32 -8.01
CA TYR A 110 -4.22 8.74 -8.87
C TYR A 110 -5.58 8.65 -8.15
N PHE A 111 -5.82 7.55 -7.43
CA PHE A 111 -7.07 7.34 -6.70
C PHE A 111 -7.29 8.41 -5.62
N LEU A 112 -6.24 8.71 -4.85
CA LEU A 112 -6.32 9.67 -3.76
C LEU A 112 -6.49 11.11 -4.26
N THR A 113 -5.90 11.48 -5.40
CA THR A 113 -5.97 12.87 -5.87
C THR A 113 -7.04 13.12 -6.90
N PHE A 114 -7.17 12.29 -7.93
CA PHE A 114 -7.97 12.65 -9.09
C PHE A 114 -9.23 11.82 -9.27
N ALA A 115 -9.27 10.57 -8.81
CA ALA A 115 -10.40 9.68 -9.10
C ALA A 115 -11.75 10.23 -8.63
N GLU A 116 -11.79 11.07 -7.58
CA GLU A 116 -13.04 11.71 -7.13
C GLU A 116 -13.70 12.53 -8.25
N PHE A 117 -12.90 13.26 -9.03
CA PHE A 117 -13.40 14.14 -10.09
C PHE A 117 -13.91 13.41 -11.34
N LEU A 118 -13.85 12.08 -11.39
CA LEU A 118 -14.57 11.31 -12.43
C LEU A 118 -16.09 11.38 -12.24
N ASN A 119 -16.57 11.68 -11.03
CA ASN A 119 -18.00 11.80 -10.78
C ASN A 119 -18.49 13.22 -11.20
N PRO A 120 -19.50 13.30 -12.08
CA PRO A 120 -20.04 14.58 -12.58
C PRO A 120 -20.71 15.43 -11.50
N ASP A 121 -21.06 14.83 -10.36
CA ASP A 121 -21.75 15.50 -9.26
C ASP A 121 -20.82 15.93 -8.13
N VAL A 122 -19.50 15.73 -8.27
CA VAL A 122 -18.54 16.21 -7.25
C VAL A 122 -18.68 17.70 -7.07
N ARG A 123 -19.03 18.09 -5.85
CA ARG A 123 -18.96 19.47 -5.37
C ARG A 123 -17.69 19.63 -4.56
N VAL A 124 -16.96 20.70 -4.83
CA VAL A 124 -15.83 21.15 -4.00
C VAL A 124 -16.45 21.60 -2.67
N LEU A 125 -16.42 20.72 -1.65
CA LEU A 125 -17.09 20.94 -0.36
C LEU A 125 -16.56 22.15 0.40
N PHE A 126 -15.38 22.63 0.04
CA PHE A 126 -14.80 23.84 0.59
C PHE A 126 -15.09 25.00 -0.37
N ALA A 127 -16.05 25.84 0.01
CA ALA A 127 -16.62 26.93 -0.78
C ALA A 127 -15.68 28.12 -1.09
N GLY A 128 -14.40 27.86 -1.35
CA GLY A 128 -13.44 28.90 -1.72
C GLY A 128 -12.56 28.45 -2.88
N TYR A 129 -12.65 29.16 -4.00
CA TYR A 129 -11.66 29.10 -5.07
C TYR A 129 -10.27 29.37 -4.48
N THR A 130 -9.35 28.43 -4.64
CA THR A 130 -7.98 28.64 -4.18
C THR A 130 -7.17 29.51 -5.15
N GLY A 131 -7.57 29.56 -6.42
CA GLY A 131 -6.77 30.06 -7.54
C GLY A 131 -5.55 29.17 -7.85
N GLN A 132 -5.40 28.02 -7.19
CA GLN A 132 -4.19 27.20 -7.22
C GLN A 132 -4.40 25.81 -7.86
N ALA A 133 -5.57 25.54 -8.45
CA ALA A 133 -5.88 24.23 -9.01
C ALA A 133 -4.91 23.75 -10.08
N GLN A 134 -4.48 24.63 -10.98
CA GLN A 134 -3.53 24.30 -12.04
C GLN A 134 -2.15 23.97 -11.46
N HIS A 135 -1.66 24.76 -10.50
CA HIS A 135 -0.39 24.52 -9.82
C HIS A 135 -0.42 23.23 -9.00
N ALA A 136 -1.49 22.99 -8.22
CA ALA A 136 -1.68 21.76 -7.47
C ALA A 136 -1.69 20.54 -8.41
N SER A 137 -2.36 20.64 -9.55
CA SER A 137 -2.39 19.58 -10.56
C SER A 137 -1.01 19.31 -11.14
N TRP A 138 -0.24 20.34 -11.46
CA TRP A 138 1.16 20.20 -11.90
C TRP A 138 2.04 19.49 -10.86
N LEU A 139 1.88 19.78 -9.57
CA LEU A 139 2.63 19.09 -8.51
C LEU A 139 2.32 17.59 -8.47
N VAL A 140 1.05 17.20 -8.59
CA VAL A 140 0.67 15.78 -8.64
C VAL A 140 1.19 15.10 -9.90
N LEU A 141 1.07 15.75 -11.07
CA LEU A 141 1.62 15.24 -12.32
C LEU A 141 3.14 15.06 -12.23
N ALA A 142 3.86 16.04 -11.68
CA ALA A 142 5.30 15.96 -11.43
C ALA A 142 5.67 14.82 -10.48
N THR A 143 4.86 14.58 -9.44
CA THR A 143 5.06 13.46 -8.50
C THR A 143 4.92 12.13 -9.21
N MET A 144 3.85 11.94 -10.00
CA MET A 144 3.64 10.71 -10.75
C MET A 144 4.72 10.47 -11.82
N MET A 145 5.16 11.52 -12.53
CA MET A 145 6.28 11.44 -13.47
C MET A 145 7.57 11.01 -12.75
N SER A 146 7.85 11.62 -11.60
CA SER A 146 9.05 11.31 -10.80
C SER A 146 9.03 9.87 -10.28
N ILE A 147 7.88 9.38 -9.78
CA ILE A 147 7.72 7.97 -9.40
C ILE A 147 7.95 7.06 -10.61
N ALA A 148 7.36 7.39 -11.77
CA ALA A 148 7.47 6.57 -12.97
C ALA A 148 8.92 6.48 -13.51
N VAL A 149 9.65 7.60 -13.50
CA VAL A 149 11.07 7.68 -13.90
C VAL A 149 11.97 7.00 -12.89
N GLY A 150 11.72 7.18 -11.59
CA GLY A 150 12.50 6.58 -10.50
C GLY A 150 12.59 5.06 -10.59
N ARG A 151 11.62 4.41 -11.25
CA ARG A 151 11.64 2.96 -11.50
C ARG A 151 12.86 2.48 -12.28
N HIS A 152 13.44 3.34 -13.12
CA HIS A 152 14.62 3.00 -13.92
C HIS A 152 15.92 3.24 -13.17
N LEU A 153 15.89 3.99 -12.07
CA LEU A 153 17.08 4.36 -11.30
C LEU A 153 17.41 3.37 -10.19
N ALA A 154 16.55 2.36 -9.96
CA ALA A 154 16.76 1.39 -8.89
C ALA A 154 18.08 0.62 -9.10
N PRO A 155 19.02 0.64 -8.13
CA PRO A 155 20.31 -0.01 -8.28
C PRO A 155 20.14 -1.53 -8.38
N ASN A 156 20.91 -2.17 -9.26
CA ASN A 156 20.88 -3.62 -9.44
C ASN A 156 21.68 -4.32 -8.33
N LEU A 157 21.20 -4.25 -7.09
CA LEU A 157 21.87 -4.81 -5.90
C LEU A 157 21.82 -6.35 -5.82
N GLY A 158 21.48 -7.04 -6.91
CA GLY A 158 21.20 -8.47 -6.91
C GLY A 158 19.93 -8.81 -6.12
N SER A 159 18.97 -9.47 -6.76
CA SER A 159 17.78 -10.00 -6.08
C SER A 159 18.15 -11.24 -5.27
N ARG A 160 18.91 -11.07 -4.18
CA ARG A 160 19.05 -12.14 -3.19
C ARG A 160 17.65 -12.42 -2.61
N PRO A 161 17.17 -13.68 -2.66
CA PRO A 161 15.91 -14.06 -2.04
C PRO A 161 15.97 -13.80 -0.53
N PHE A 162 14.82 -13.57 0.11
CA PHE A 162 14.74 -13.40 1.56
C PHE A 162 15.17 -14.66 2.33
N ASN A 163 15.06 -15.83 1.66
CA ASN A 163 15.33 -17.16 2.22
C ASN A 163 14.48 -17.42 3.46
N LEU A 164 13.18 -17.09 3.41
CA LEU A 164 12.25 -17.46 4.48
C LEU A 164 11.76 -18.89 4.29
N PRO A 165 11.49 -19.62 5.38
CA PRO A 165 11.08 -21.01 5.32
C PRO A 165 9.67 -21.14 4.74
N HIS A 166 9.38 -22.26 4.09
CA HIS A 166 8.00 -22.62 3.77
C HIS A 166 7.22 -22.93 5.05
N LEU A 167 6.16 -22.18 5.29
CA LEU A 167 5.15 -22.53 6.30
C LEU A 167 4.20 -23.57 5.71
N SER A 168 3.81 -24.52 6.55
CA SER A 168 2.67 -25.38 6.26
C SER A 168 1.39 -24.56 6.22
N LEU A 169 0.33 -25.11 5.62
CA LEU A 169 -0.99 -24.47 5.58
C LEU A 169 -1.50 -24.15 7.00
N ASN A 170 -1.34 -25.09 7.94
CA ASN A 170 -1.67 -24.89 9.34
C ASN A 170 -0.84 -23.76 9.97
N GLY A 171 0.45 -23.67 9.64
CA GLY A 171 1.29 -22.56 10.10
C GLY A 171 0.80 -21.20 9.59
N MET A 172 0.40 -21.11 8.32
CA MET A 172 -0.19 -19.89 7.77
C MET A 172 -1.53 -19.54 8.42
N LEU A 173 -2.37 -20.53 8.70
CA LEU A 173 -3.65 -20.35 9.41
C LEU A 173 -3.43 -19.81 10.82
N VAL A 174 -2.49 -20.38 11.59
CA VAL A 174 -2.15 -19.90 12.93
C VAL A 174 -1.67 -18.45 12.86
N VAL A 175 -0.76 -18.13 11.94
CA VAL A 175 -0.28 -16.75 11.77
C VAL A 175 -1.43 -15.81 11.40
N ALA A 176 -2.33 -16.22 10.50
CA ALA A 176 -3.48 -15.41 10.12
C ALA A 176 -4.39 -15.12 11.32
N VAL A 177 -4.73 -16.16 12.10
CA VAL A 177 -5.56 -16.02 13.30
C VAL A 177 -4.87 -15.12 14.34
N VAL A 178 -3.57 -15.29 14.57
CA VAL A 178 -2.80 -14.42 15.48
C VAL A 178 -2.79 -12.98 15.01
N CYS A 179 -2.54 -12.72 13.71
CA CYS A 179 -2.59 -11.36 13.16
C CYS A 179 -3.98 -10.74 13.29
N PHE A 180 -5.05 -11.52 13.09
CA PHE A 180 -6.42 -11.06 13.27
C PHE A 180 -6.69 -10.66 14.73
N PHE A 181 -6.40 -11.55 15.69
CA PHE A 181 -6.63 -11.28 17.11
C PHE A 181 -5.77 -10.12 17.63
N LEU A 182 -4.48 -10.10 17.32
CA LEU A 182 -3.59 -9.00 17.73
C LEU A 182 -4.02 -7.67 17.12
N GLY A 183 -4.53 -7.70 15.88
CA GLY A 183 -5.03 -6.48 15.25
C GLY A 183 -6.30 -5.93 15.91
N TYR A 184 -7.14 -6.79 16.49
CA TYR A 184 -8.34 -6.41 17.25
C TYR A 184 -8.13 -6.34 18.76
N LEU A 185 -6.90 -6.53 19.24
CA LEU A 185 -6.62 -6.63 20.67
C LEU A 185 -7.08 -5.38 21.43
N TRP A 186 -6.79 -4.19 20.92
CA TRP A 186 -7.21 -2.95 21.56
C TRP A 186 -8.74 -2.78 21.61
N PRO A 187 -9.49 -2.87 20.48
CA PRO A 187 -10.95 -2.90 20.51
C PRO A 187 -11.52 -3.94 21.48
N LEU A 188 -10.99 -5.16 21.48
CA LEU A 188 -11.44 -6.24 22.38
C LEU A 188 -11.22 -5.88 23.84
N ILE A 189 -10.05 -5.34 24.22
CA ILE A 189 -9.78 -4.90 25.59
C ILE A 189 -10.79 -3.83 26.03
N THR A 190 -11.07 -2.85 25.17
CA THR A 190 -11.98 -1.73 25.53
C THR A 190 -13.43 -2.16 25.74
N VAL A 191 -13.85 -3.30 25.21
CA VAL A 191 -15.18 -3.89 25.45
C VAL A 191 -15.14 -5.14 26.34
N ASN A 192 -14.09 -5.28 27.15
CA ASN A 192 -13.91 -6.42 28.08
C ASN A 192 -14.02 -7.79 27.40
N PHE A 193 -13.50 -7.91 26.18
CA PHE A 193 -13.55 -9.10 25.33
C PHE A 193 -14.98 -9.61 25.02
N ASN A 194 -16.00 -8.76 25.15
CA ASN A 194 -17.36 -9.10 24.76
C ASN A 194 -17.56 -8.88 23.24
N PRO A 195 -17.70 -9.94 22.42
CA PRO A 195 -17.85 -9.80 20.98
C PRO A 195 -19.17 -9.15 20.57
N VAL A 196 -20.23 -9.28 21.38
CA VAL A 196 -21.51 -8.61 21.13
C VAL A 196 -21.33 -7.12 21.30
N SER A 197 -20.73 -6.68 22.42
CA SER A 197 -20.40 -5.27 22.64
C SER A 197 -19.49 -4.72 21.55
N LEU A 198 -18.49 -5.49 21.08
CA LEU A 198 -17.64 -5.05 19.97
C LEU A 198 -18.46 -4.72 18.71
N VAL A 199 -19.41 -5.57 18.35
CA VAL A 199 -20.28 -5.35 17.19
C VAL A 199 -21.26 -4.20 17.44
N THR A 200 -21.89 -4.15 18.61
CA THR A 200 -22.82 -3.07 18.98
C THR A 200 -22.15 -1.70 18.92
N GLU A 201 -20.96 -1.58 19.52
CA GLU A 201 -20.16 -0.37 19.47
C GLU A 201 -19.79 -0.05 18.01
N ALA A 202 -19.29 -1.03 17.23
CA ALA A 202 -18.94 -0.81 15.82
C ALA A 202 -20.09 -0.29 14.96
N LEU A 203 -21.35 -0.61 15.30
CA LEU A 203 -22.54 -0.07 14.61
C LEU A 203 -22.85 1.39 14.94
N GLY A 204 -22.25 1.95 15.99
CA GLY A 204 -22.38 3.35 16.38
C GLY A 204 -21.47 4.31 15.60
N PRO A 205 -21.53 5.61 15.90
CA PRO A 205 -20.65 6.62 15.29
C PRO A 205 -19.18 6.33 15.53
N ARG A 206 -18.33 6.42 14.50
CA ARG A 206 -16.90 6.08 14.61
C ARG A 206 -16.17 6.89 15.70
N PHE A 207 -16.56 8.15 15.87
CA PHE A 207 -15.94 9.08 16.80
C PHE A 207 -16.58 9.09 18.20
N SER A 208 -17.44 8.11 18.52
CA SER A 208 -17.88 7.85 19.89
C SER A 208 -17.34 6.52 20.45
N GLN A 209 -16.61 5.75 19.64
CA GLN A 209 -16.15 4.41 19.99
C GLN A 209 -15.14 4.40 21.15
N PRO A 210 -15.16 3.38 22.03
CA PRO A 210 -14.29 3.32 23.20
C PRO A 210 -12.81 3.08 22.86
N TRP A 211 -12.51 2.54 21.67
CA TRP A 211 -11.14 2.33 21.18
C TRP A 211 -10.58 3.50 20.36
N GLN A 212 -11.20 4.68 20.43
CA GLN A 212 -10.68 5.84 19.74
C GLN A 212 -9.27 6.22 20.22
N ARG A 213 -8.49 6.75 19.28
CA ARG A 213 -7.17 7.29 19.60
C ARG A 213 -7.35 8.67 20.22
N GLY A 214 -6.83 8.86 21.43
CA GLY A 214 -6.63 10.19 21.99
C GLY A 214 -5.61 11.00 21.17
N ARG A 215 -5.56 12.32 21.40
CA ARG A 215 -4.61 13.21 20.70
C ARG A 215 -3.16 12.93 21.08
N THR A 216 -2.93 12.60 22.34
CA THR A 216 -1.62 12.27 22.92
C THR A 216 -1.50 10.76 23.12
N GLY A 217 -0.39 10.19 22.66
CA GLY A 217 -0.25 8.75 22.52
C GLY A 217 0.09 8.01 23.81
N ASP A 218 -0.93 7.44 24.46
CA ASP A 218 -0.75 6.58 25.63
C ASP A 218 -0.43 5.13 25.23
N TRP A 219 -0.39 4.21 26.20
CA TRP A 219 -0.26 2.76 25.97
C TRP A 219 -1.28 2.22 24.95
N SER A 220 -2.48 2.83 24.93
CA SER A 220 -3.51 2.56 23.93
C SER A 220 -3.01 2.77 22.50
N SER A 221 -2.16 3.78 22.25
CA SER A 221 -1.59 4.04 20.92
C SER A 221 -0.64 2.94 20.49
N PHE A 222 0.18 2.40 21.40
CA PHE A 222 1.03 1.25 21.08
C PHE A 222 0.21 0.02 20.67
N LEU A 223 -0.83 -0.31 21.44
CA LEU A 223 -1.74 -1.41 21.10
C LEU A 223 -2.52 -1.13 19.81
N THR A 224 -2.80 0.13 19.52
CA THR A 224 -3.44 0.51 18.26
C THR A 224 -2.51 0.35 17.06
N GLU A 225 -1.19 0.50 17.20
CA GLU A 225 -0.26 0.17 16.12
C GLU A 225 -0.19 -1.33 15.81
N LEU A 226 -0.56 -2.21 16.77
CA LEU A 226 -0.75 -3.64 16.48
C LEU A 226 -1.91 -3.88 15.51
N SER A 227 -2.86 -2.94 15.37
CA SER A 227 -3.95 -3.02 14.39
C SER A 227 -3.45 -3.06 12.94
N LEU A 228 -2.20 -2.64 12.69
CA LEU A 228 -1.58 -2.77 11.37
C LEU A 228 -1.41 -4.24 10.94
N LEU A 229 -1.50 -5.20 11.88
CA LEU A 229 -1.49 -6.62 11.54
C LEU A 229 -2.73 -7.08 10.76
N HIS A 230 -3.81 -6.28 10.76
CA HIS A 230 -4.93 -6.51 9.85
C HIS A 230 -4.50 -6.52 8.38
N TYR A 231 -3.49 -5.73 8.01
CA TYR A 231 -3.01 -5.69 6.62
C TYR A 231 -2.22 -6.97 6.26
N ALA A 232 -1.44 -7.51 7.20
CA ALA A 232 -0.80 -8.81 7.03
C ALA A 232 -1.85 -9.94 6.96
N PHE A 233 -2.88 -9.88 7.81
CA PHE A 233 -4.01 -10.81 7.78
C PHE A 233 -4.73 -10.78 6.43
N ALA A 234 -5.04 -9.59 5.89
CA ALA A 234 -5.70 -9.45 4.58
C ALA A 234 -4.90 -10.13 3.45
N GLY A 235 -3.60 -9.89 3.40
CA GLY A 235 -2.71 -10.57 2.44
C GLY A 235 -2.66 -12.09 2.65
N LEU A 236 -2.59 -12.55 3.89
CA LEU A 236 -2.61 -13.97 4.26
C LEU A 236 -3.88 -14.68 3.79
N VAL A 237 -5.05 -14.06 4.00
CA VAL A 237 -6.34 -14.62 3.53
C VAL A 237 -6.27 -14.88 2.02
N GLY A 238 -5.78 -13.91 1.24
CA GLY A 238 -5.57 -14.08 -0.20
C GLY A 238 -4.68 -15.27 -0.54
N VAL A 239 -3.49 -15.34 0.08
CA VAL A 239 -2.50 -16.40 -0.16
C VAL A 239 -3.03 -17.79 0.26
N ILE A 240 -3.74 -17.89 1.38
CA ILE A 240 -4.33 -19.15 1.84
C ILE A 240 -5.46 -19.60 0.91
N MET A 241 -6.32 -18.66 0.51
CA MET A 241 -7.46 -18.92 -0.39
C MET A 241 -7.03 -19.30 -1.81
N SER A 242 -5.83 -18.90 -2.26
CA SER A 242 -5.29 -19.37 -3.54
C SER A 242 -5.05 -20.88 -3.56
N GLY A 243 -4.87 -21.49 -2.38
CA GLY A 243 -4.72 -22.92 -2.16
C GLY A 243 -5.99 -23.63 -1.67
N ARG A 244 -7.18 -23.01 -1.79
CA ARG A 244 -8.43 -23.48 -1.16
C ARG A 244 -8.82 -24.93 -1.42
N GLN A 245 -8.37 -25.54 -2.52
CA GLN A 245 -8.63 -26.95 -2.84
C GLN A 245 -8.02 -27.92 -1.80
N LYS A 246 -7.05 -27.46 -1.01
CA LYS A 246 -6.41 -28.23 0.06
C LYS A 246 -7.05 -28.00 1.43
N LEU A 247 -8.04 -27.12 1.52
CA LEU A 247 -8.71 -26.75 2.76
C LEU A 247 -10.03 -27.49 2.87
N VAL A 248 -10.37 -27.91 4.09
CA VAL A 248 -11.71 -28.40 4.42
C VAL A 248 -12.67 -27.21 4.50
N LEU A 249 -13.95 -27.44 4.15
CA LEU A 249 -14.96 -26.39 4.07
C LEU A 249 -15.11 -25.55 5.36
N PRO A 250 -15.07 -26.12 6.59
CA PRO A 250 -15.15 -25.31 7.81
C PRO A 250 -14.01 -24.29 7.97
N VAL A 251 -12.79 -24.64 7.53
CA VAL A 251 -11.64 -23.72 7.60
C VAL A 251 -11.79 -22.59 6.59
N VAL A 252 -12.32 -22.90 5.40
CA VAL A 252 -12.67 -21.88 4.40
C VAL A 252 -13.74 -20.94 4.95
N GLY A 253 -14.79 -21.50 5.56
CA GLY A 253 -15.87 -20.75 6.21
C GLY A 253 -15.35 -19.83 7.33
N LEU A 254 -14.47 -20.34 8.20
CA LEU A 254 -13.83 -19.55 9.25
C LEU A 254 -13.03 -18.39 8.67
N LEU A 255 -12.13 -18.64 7.72
CA LEU A 255 -11.31 -17.57 7.12
C LEU A 255 -12.16 -16.53 6.40
N ALA A 256 -13.18 -16.97 5.66
CA ALA A 256 -14.12 -16.08 5.00
C ALA A 256 -14.90 -15.24 6.02
N GLY A 257 -15.35 -15.84 7.14
CA GLY A 257 -16.03 -15.15 8.23
C GLY A 257 -15.15 -14.12 8.91
N LEU A 258 -13.90 -14.46 9.24
CA LEU A 258 -12.94 -13.50 9.85
C LEU A 258 -12.61 -12.35 8.88
N PHE A 259 -12.43 -12.65 7.59
CA PHE A 259 -12.21 -11.61 6.59
C PHE A 259 -13.43 -10.71 6.38
N ALA A 260 -14.63 -11.30 6.33
CA ALA A 260 -15.88 -10.55 6.25
C ALA A 260 -16.09 -9.66 7.48
N PHE A 261 -15.81 -10.17 8.68
CA PHE A 261 -15.82 -9.38 9.91
C PHE A 261 -14.83 -8.22 9.85
N MET A 262 -13.62 -8.45 9.33
CA MET A 262 -12.66 -7.36 9.16
C MET A 262 -13.18 -6.28 8.19
N CYS A 263 -13.71 -6.68 7.04
CA CYS A 263 -14.33 -5.76 6.10
C CYS A 263 -15.51 -5.01 6.71
N PHE A 264 -16.33 -5.67 7.53
CA PHE A 264 -17.43 -5.04 8.28
C PHE A 264 -16.92 -3.97 9.24
N MET A 265 -15.88 -4.26 10.04
CA MET A 265 -15.31 -3.29 10.97
C MET A 265 -14.75 -2.06 10.24
N ASP A 266 -14.06 -2.25 9.12
CA ASP A 266 -13.55 -1.14 8.32
C ASP A 266 -14.68 -0.33 7.67
N PHE A 267 -15.73 -1.03 7.19
CA PHE A 267 -16.94 -0.43 6.63
C PHE A 267 -17.65 0.45 7.67
N ALA A 268 -17.86 -0.09 8.87
CA ALA A 268 -18.50 0.63 9.96
C ALA A 268 -17.64 1.80 10.47
N ALA A 269 -16.30 1.67 10.45
CA ALA A 269 -15.39 2.77 10.77
C ALA A 269 -15.37 3.91 9.74
N GLY A 270 -15.97 3.73 8.56
CA GLY A 270 -16.06 4.76 7.53
C GLY A 270 -14.73 5.12 6.86
N THR A 271 -13.67 4.31 7.04
CA THR A 271 -12.36 4.51 6.39
C THR A 271 -12.24 3.81 5.04
N ARG A 272 -12.81 4.42 3.99
CA ARG A 272 -12.88 3.86 2.62
C ARG A 272 -11.55 3.35 2.08
N TYR A 273 -10.53 4.19 2.20
CA TYR A 273 -9.19 3.89 1.70
C TYR A 273 -8.57 2.66 2.40
N ILE A 274 -8.79 2.49 3.70
CA ILE A 274 -8.27 1.35 4.47
C ILE A 274 -8.94 0.04 4.01
N LEU A 275 -10.26 0.06 3.84
CA LEU A 275 -11.02 -1.07 3.33
C LEU A 275 -10.53 -1.48 1.93
N MET A 276 -10.33 -0.50 1.04
CA MET A 276 -9.83 -0.75 -0.31
C MET A 276 -8.44 -1.37 -0.32
N ILE A 277 -7.53 -0.90 0.53
CA ILE A 277 -6.21 -1.54 0.62
C ILE A 277 -6.33 -2.98 1.10
N LYS A 278 -7.14 -3.28 2.11
CA LYS A 278 -7.29 -4.65 2.62
C LYS A 278 -7.89 -5.59 1.57
N LEU A 279 -8.92 -5.15 0.84
CA LEU A 279 -9.45 -5.88 -0.31
C LEU A 279 -8.38 -6.08 -1.38
N GLY A 280 -7.65 -5.01 -1.73
CA GLY A 280 -6.55 -5.06 -2.69
C GLY A 280 -5.43 -6.02 -2.30
N LEU A 281 -5.06 -6.08 -1.01
CA LEU A 281 -4.06 -7.02 -0.48
C LEU A 281 -4.55 -8.46 -0.55
N ALA A 282 -5.81 -8.72 -0.22
CA ALA A 282 -6.39 -10.05 -0.33
C ALA A 282 -6.46 -10.52 -1.79
N VAL A 283 -6.89 -9.65 -2.71
CA VAL A 283 -6.88 -9.93 -4.15
C VAL A 283 -5.46 -10.13 -4.66
N ALA A 284 -4.52 -9.24 -4.32
CA ALA A 284 -3.12 -9.37 -4.70
C ALA A 284 -2.52 -10.69 -4.21
N GLY A 285 -2.79 -11.08 -2.96
CA GLY A 285 -2.34 -12.34 -2.40
C GLY A 285 -2.95 -13.56 -3.08
N TYR A 286 -4.24 -13.50 -3.38
CA TYR A 286 -4.92 -14.55 -4.12
C TYR A 286 -4.37 -14.71 -5.55
N VAL A 287 -4.20 -13.60 -6.28
CA VAL A 287 -3.73 -13.62 -7.67
C VAL A 287 -2.25 -14.00 -7.76
N ALA A 288 -1.44 -13.53 -6.83
CA ALA A 288 -0.02 -13.89 -6.75
C ALA A 288 0.17 -15.37 -6.37
N GLY A 289 -0.64 -15.85 -5.43
CA GLY A 289 -0.63 -17.22 -4.92
C GLY A 289 -1.19 -18.26 -5.89
N SER A 290 -2.01 -17.83 -6.87
CA SER A 290 -2.65 -18.74 -7.82
C SER A 290 -1.74 -19.05 -9.01
N ARG A 291 -1.57 -20.35 -9.32
CA ARG A 291 -0.75 -20.81 -10.45
C ARG A 291 -1.41 -20.53 -11.81
N LYS A 292 -2.73 -20.70 -11.88
CA LYS A 292 -3.55 -20.49 -13.09
C LYS A 292 -4.81 -19.76 -12.69
N ILE A 293 -4.96 -18.52 -13.16
CA ILE A 293 -6.21 -17.78 -13.07
C ILE A 293 -6.72 -17.61 -14.48
N ALA A 294 -7.92 -18.12 -14.75
CA ALA A 294 -8.63 -17.78 -15.97
C ALA A 294 -8.86 -16.27 -15.98
N SER A 295 -8.49 -15.60 -17.07
CA SER A 295 -8.64 -14.14 -17.24
C SER A 295 -10.04 -13.66 -16.84
N MET A 296 -11.08 -14.42 -17.18
CA MET A 296 -12.47 -14.11 -16.80
C MET A 296 -12.68 -14.00 -15.29
N LYS A 297 -12.08 -14.87 -14.48
CA LYS A 297 -12.19 -14.79 -13.02
C LYS A 297 -11.55 -13.51 -12.48
N LEU A 298 -10.45 -13.07 -13.09
CA LEU A 298 -9.80 -11.82 -12.71
C LEU A 298 -10.67 -10.62 -13.07
N TRP A 299 -11.32 -10.64 -14.24
CA TRP A 299 -12.28 -9.60 -14.63
C TRP A 299 -13.49 -9.55 -13.69
N ILE A 300 -14.06 -10.70 -13.32
CA ILE A 300 -15.18 -10.76 -12.36
C ILE A 300 -14.74 -10.20 -11.00
N VAL A 301 -13.60 -10.65 -10.47
CA VAL A 301 -13.08 -10.14 -9.19
C VAL A 301 -12.80 -8.63 -9.27
N GLY A 302 -12.22 -8.17 -10.37
CA GLY A 302 -11.97 -6.74 -10.62
C GLY A 302 -13.26 -5.92 -10.69
N ALA A 303 -14.24 -6.37 -11.46
CA ALA A 303 -15.54 -5.71 -11.60
C ALA A 303 -16.29 -5.66 -10.27
N LEU A 304 -16.32 -6.76 -9.51
CA LEU A 304 -16.91 -6.80 -8.17
C LEU A 304 -16.18 -5.87 -7.21
N SER A 305 -14.85 -5.79 -7.28
CA SER A 305 -14.06 -4.87 -6.44
C SER A 305 -14.34 -3.41 -6.78
N LEU A 306 -14.51 -3.08 -8.07
CA LEU A 306 -14.88 -1.74 -8.53
C LEU A 306 -16.32 -1.37 -8.13
N ALA A 307 -17.26 -2.29 -8.29
CA ALA A 307 -18.65 -2.09 -7.86
C ALA A 307 -18.74 -1.91 -6.35
N ALA A 308 -18.03 -2.74 -5.58
CA ALA A 308 -17.91 -2.58 -4.14
C ALA A 308 -17.28 -1.24 -3.81
N MET A 309 -16.18 -0.84 -4.47
CA MET A 309 -15.55 0.47 -4.26
C MET A 309 -16.52 1.62 -4.50
N TRP A 310 -17.28 1.58 -5.58
CA TRP A 310 -18.27 2.61 -5.91
C TRP A 310 -19.34 2.72 -4.81
N PHE A 311 -19.93 1.60 -4.39
CA PHE A 311 -20.93 1.58 -3.32
C PHE A 311 -20.36 2.08 -1.99
N ILE A 312 -19.20 1.56 -1.61
CA ILE A 312 -18.51 1.84 -0.35
C ILE A 312 -18.12 3.32 -0.25
N THR A 313 -17.70 3.92 -1.36
CA THR A 313 -17.21 5.31 -1.35
C THR A 313 -18.32 6.34 -1.14
N GLY A 314 -19.53 6.07 -1.61
CA GLY A 314 -20.71 6.92 -1.38
C GLY A 314 -21.25 6.83 0.05
N GLU A 315 -21.46 5.63 0.57
CA GLU A 315 -22.20 5.47 1.85
C GLU A 315 -21.32 5.58 3.11
N MET A 316 -20.04 5.21 3.04
CA MET A 316 -19.20 5.11 4.25
C MET A 316 -18.98 6.43 4.99
N LEU A 317 -18.97 7.59 4.29
CA LEU A 317 -18.84 8.88 4.99
C LEU A 317 -20.07 9.17 5.83
N ARG A 318 -21.24 8.90 5.28
CA ARG A 318 -22.51 9.05 5.98
C ARG A 318 -22.57 8.14 7.22
N LEU A 319 -22.16 6.88 7.04
CA LEU A 319 -22.10 5.89 8.11
C LEU A 319 -21.11 6.27 9.22
N ARG A 320 -19.98 6.91 8.86
CA ARG A 320 -18.95 7.34 9.82
C ARG A 320 -19.50 8.28 10.89
N GLU A 321 -20.36 9.21 10.48
CA GLU A 321 -20.89 10.28 11.34
C GLU A 321 -22.08 9.79 12.17
N VAL A 322 -22.98 9.02 11.55
CA VAL A 322 -24.26 8.62 12.16
C VAL A 322 -24.20 7.28 12.87
N GLY A 323 -23.32 6.39 12.42
CA GLY A 323 -23.39 4.96 12.73
C GLY A 323 -24.31 4.20 11.77
N LEU A 324 -24.07 2.90 11.67
CA LEU A 324 -24.84 1.99 10.82
C LEU A 324 -26.25 1.76 11.35
N THR A 325 -26.45 1.67 12.68
CA THR A 325 -27.78 1.44 13.26
C THR A 325 -28.77 2.53 12.86
N ARG A 326 -28.42 3.79 13.15
CA ARG A 326 -29.26 4.95 12.82
C ARG A 326 -29.45 5.13 11.31
N TRP A 327 -28.43 4.81 10.51
CA TRP A 327 -28.58 4.82 9.05
C TRP A 327 -29.62 3.81 8.55
N ILE A 328 -29.64 2.58 9.11
CA ILE A 328 -30.65 1.55 8.77
C ILE A 328 -32.05 1.99 9.23
N GLU A 329 -32.16 2.65 10.38
CA GLU A 329 -33.41 3.18 10.94
C GLU A 329 -33.98 4.35 10.11
N GLY A 330 -33.26 4.80 9.09
CA GLY A 330 -33.71 5.87 8.19
C GLY A 330 -33.56 7.26 8.81
N ASP A 331 -32.73 7.39 9.86
CA ASP A 331 -32.47 8.67 10.53
C ASP A 331 -31.91 9.65 9.48
N GLN A 332 -32.76 10.60 9.10
CA GLN A 332 -32.44 11.63 8.13
C GLN A 332 -31.51 12.61 8.82
N ILE A 333 -30.22 12.49 8.54
CA ILE A 333 -29.26 13.52 8.91
C ILE A 333 -29.80 14.83 8.36
N THR A 334 -29.90 15.82 9.23
CA THR A 334 -30.30 17.19 8.90
C THR A 334 -29.58 17.64 7.62
N ALA A 335 -30.27 18.40 6.77
CA ALA A 335 -29.88 18.76 5.40
C ALA A 335 -28.43 19.29 5.21
N ALA A 336 -27.71 19.63 6.28
CA ALA A 336 -26.29 19.96 6.29
C ALA A 336 -25.37 18.80 5.83
N THR A 337 -25.73 17.53 6.06
CA THR A 337 -24.95 16.37 5.60
C THR A 337 -25.53 15.71 4.34
N ALA A 338 -26.78 16.03 3.98
CA ALA A 338 -27.47 15.51 2.79
C ALA A 338 -26.81 15.93 1.45
N GLY A 339 -25.96 16.97 1.47
CA GLY A 339 -25.13 17.35 0.33
C GLY A 339 -23.89 16.47 0.10
N GLN A 340 -23.72 15.36 0.84
CA GLN A 340 -22.53 14.49 0.75
C GLN A 340 -22.76 13.17 0.00
N ASN A 341 -23.86 13.00 -0.75
CA ASN A 341 -24.14 11.78 -1.56
C ASN A 341 -23.18 11.58 -2.78
N TYR A 342 -21.99 12.16 -2.75
CA TYR A 342 -21.06 12.20 -3.87
C TYR A 342 -19.87 11.28 -3.63
N PHE A 343 -19.35 10.73 -4.72
CA PHE A 343 -18.08 9.99 -4.71
C PHE A 343 -16.96 10.98 -4.37
N LEU A 344 -16.63 11.11 -3.09
CA LEU A 344 -15.62 12.01 -2.55
C LEU A 344 -14.47 11.17 -2.04
N VAL A 345 -13.21 11.27 -2.46
CA VAL A 345 -12.17 10.38 -1.90
C VAL A 345 -11.59 10.94 -0.61
N ASP A 346 -11.05 12.16 -0.66
CA ASP A 346 -10.45 12.82 0.52
C ASP A 346 -10.17 14.33 0.27
N ASN A 347 -10.70 14.95 -0.81
CA ASN A 347 -10.45 16.37 -1.14
C ASN A 347 -8.95 16.74 -1.25
N ASN A 348 -8.10 15.76 -1.57
CA ASN A 348 -6.66 15.93 -1.48
C ASN A 348 -6.13 17.04 -2.39
N MET A 349 -6.75 17.25 -3.55
CA MET A 349 -6.37 18.34 -4.45
C MET A 349 -6.58 19.71 -3.81
N ILE A 350 -7.67 19.89 -3.07
CA ILE A 350 -7.97 21.13 -2.36
C ILE A 350 -6.93 21.36 -1.25
N THR A 351 -6.57 20.31 -0.52
CA THR A 351 -5.55 20.40 0.54
C THR A 351 -4.17 20.78 -0.04
N ILE A 352 -3.78 20.20 -1.18
CA ILE A 352 -2.54 20.58 -1.88
C ILE A 352 -2.61 22.04 -2.37
N ALA A 353 -3.74 22.45 -2.95
CA ALA A 353 -3.95 23.81 -3.44
C ALA A 353 -3.89 24.84 -2.30
N ARG A 354 -4.43 24.52 -1.14
CA ARG A 354 -4.30 25.34 0.08
C ARG A 354 -2.87 25.41 0.59
N ALA A 355 -2.13 24.29 0.57
CA ALA A 355 -0.72 24.29 0.95
C ALA A 355 0.10 25.26 0.08
N LEU A 356 -0.22 25.39 -1.21
CA LEU A 356 0.39 26.37 -2.13
C LEU A 356 0.06 27.83 -1.79
N GLN A 357 -1.10 28.09 -1.18
CA GLN A 357 -1.48 29.45 -0.77
C GLN A 357 -0.73 29.93 0.47
N VAL A 358 -0.34 29.00 1.35
CA VAL A 358 0.28 29.36 2.63
C VAL A 358 1.79 29.14 2.69
N PHE A 359 2.35 28.30 1.80
CA PHE A 359 3.77 28.00 1.71
C PHE A 359 4.29 28.22 0.28
N PRO A 360 5.48 28.81 0.08
CA PRO A 360 6.38 29.38 1.10
C PRO A 360 6.03 30.82 1.51
N ASN A 361 4.99 31.42 0.93
CA ASN A 361 4.54 32.77 1.25
C ASN A 361 3.07 32.69 1.69
N PRO A 362 2.70 33.11 2.91
CA PRO A 362 3.51 33.87 3.87
C PRO A 362 4.37 33.02 4.84
N ASN A 363 4.23 31.69 4.89
CA ASN A 363 4.96 30.86 5.85
C ASN A 363 6.13 30.12 5.18
N PRO A 364 7.34 30.10 5.76
CA PRO A 364 8.45 29.32 5.22
C PRO A 364 8.14 27.83 5.23
N PHE A 365 8.76 27.07 4.31
CA PHE A 365 8.61 25.61 4.28
C PHE A 365 8.99 24.98 5.63
N PRO A 366 8.19 24.04 6.16
CA PRO A 366 8.54 23.29 7.37
C PRO A 366 9.85 22.48 7.24
N GLY A 367 10.28 22.14 6.02
CA GLY A 367 11.64 21.66 5.80
C GLY A 367 11.88 20.24 6.31
N ALA A 368 13.01 20.07 7.01
CA ALA A 368 13.45 18.78 7.53
C ALA A 368 12.54 18.22 8.64
N ASP A 369 11.73 19.05 9.28
CA ASP A 369 10.80 18.63 10.34
C ASP A 369 9.80 17.59 9.81
N VAL A 370 9.39 17.72 8.55
CA VAL A 370 8.56 16.74 7.83
C VAL A 370 9.19 15.35 7.88
N VAL A 371 10.49 15.28 7.56
CA VAL A 371 11.24 14.04 7.47
C VAL A 371 11.50 13.49 8.87
N LEU A 372 11.81 14.36 9.83
CA LEU A 372 12.02 13.97 11.23
C LEU A 372 10.75 13.36 11.83
N VAL A 373 9.59 13.98 11.64
CA VAL A 373 8.30 13.44 12.08
C VAL A 373 8.02 12.10 11.42
N ALA A 374 8.26 11.98 10.10
CA ALA A 374 8.06 10.72 9.38
C ALA A 374 8.95 9.58 9.92
N ILE A 375 10.23 9.85 10.18
CA ILE A 375 11.19 8.85 10.65
C ILE A 375 10.92 8.44 12.11
N THR A 376 10.43 9.35 12.94
CA THR A 376 10.18 9.08 14.37
C THR A 376 8.77 8.56 14.66
N LYS A 377 7.87 8.54 13.67
CA LYS A 377 6.46 8.18 13.87
C LYS A 377 6.26 6.77 14.44
N TRP A 378 7.08 5.80 14.00
CA TRP A 378 6.99 4.40 14.45
C TRP A 378 7.35 4.19 15.93
N VAL A 379 8.06 5.14 16.57
CA VAL A 379 8.40 5.04 17.99
C VAL A 379 7.19 5.49 18.82
N PRO A 380 6.53 4.62 19.60
CA PRO A 380 5.38 5.01 20.42
C PRO A 380 5.75 6.11 21.42
N ARG A 381 4.85 7.06 21.67
CA ARG A 381 5.09 8.17 22.62
C ARG A 381 5.35 7.69 24.05
N VAL A 382 4.80 6.54 24.44
CA VAL A 382 5.10 5.95 25.75
C VAL A 382 6.58 5.58 25.91
N LEU A 383 7.27 5.23 24.82
CA LEU A 383 8.71 4.96 24.82
C LEU A 383 9.54 6.23 24.62
N TRP A 384 8.98 7.25 23.96
CA TRP A 384 9.62 8.55 23.78
C TRP A 384 8.61 9.70 23.92
N PRO A 385 8.35 10.16 25.17
CA PRO A 385 7.32 11.17 25.44
C PRO A 385 7.60 12.50 24.73
N GLY A 386 8.88 12.92 24.69
CA GLY A 386 9.34 14.15 24.07
C GLY A 386 9.52 14.12 22.55
N LYS A 387 9.05 13.08 21.84
CA LYS A 387 9.19 13.03 20.39
C LYS A 387 8.37 14.16 19.72
N PRO A 388 8.85 14.76 18.61
CA PRO A 388 8.12 15.80 17.88
C PRO A 388 6.69 15.34 17.54
N ALA A 389 5.70 16.21 17.77
CA ALA A 389 4.29 15.91 17.48
C ALA A 389 3.82 16.43 16.14
N GLU A 390 4.27 17.63 15.82
CA GLU A 390 3.94 18.36 14.62
C GLU A 390 5.24 18.99 14.13
N TRP A 391 5.31 19.26 12.83
CA TRP A 391 6.29 20.18 12.26
C TRP A 391 5.96 21.62 12.69
N GLY A 392 6.95 22.53 12.72
CA GLY A 392 6.84 23.85 13.34
C GLY A 392 5.50 24.58 13.13
N THR A 393 5.12 24.85 11.88
CA THR A 393 3.80 25.40 11.53
C THR A 393 3.01 24.33 10.79
N SER A 394 1.93 23.82 11.42
CA SER A 394 1.05 22.87 10.75
C SER A 394 0.26 23.55 9.63
N LEU A 395 -0.22 22.78 8.64
CA LEU A 395 -1.03 23.35 7.56
C LEU A 395 -2.31 23.96 8.12
N GLU A 396 -2.87 23.34 9.15
CA GLU A 396 -4.06 23.79 9.86
C GLU A 396 -3.80 25.12 10.57
N GLN A 397 -2.67 25.24 11.28
CA GLN A 397 -2.25 26.50 11.91
C GLN A 397 -2.01 27.59 10.87
N ALA A 398 -1.35 27.26 9.76
CA ALA A 398 -1.07 28.21 8.68
C ALA A 398 -2.35 28.72 7.99
N LEU A 399 -3.40 27.91 7.95
CA LEU A 399 -4.72 28.27 7.42
C LEU A 399 -5.63 28.93 8.46
N GLY A 400 -5.18 29.10 9.70
CA GLY A 400 -5.99 29.63 10.80
C GLY A 400 -7.16 28.73 11.18
N LEU A 401 -7.06 27.42 10.92
CA LEU A 401 -8.07 26.44 11.32
C LEU A 401 -7.85 26.03 12.77
N ASP A 402 -8.96 25.92 13.51
CA ASP A 402 -8.94 25.38 14.87
C ASP A 402 -8.34 23.97 14.87
N GLY A 403 -7.55 23.65 15.91
CA GLY A 403 -6.83 22.37 16.05
C GLY A 403 -7.72 21.11 16.17
N SER A 404 -9.02 21.23 15.90
CA SER A 404 -9.99 20.14 15.75
C SER A 404 -9.97 19.50 14.36
N TYR A 405 -9.41 20.19 13.36
CA TYR A 405 -9.24 19.63 12.01
C TYR A 405 -7.86 19.01 11.84
N THR A 406 -7.80 17.92 11.07
CA THR A 406 -6.53 17.32 10.65
C THR A 406 -6.59 17.11 9.14
N LEU A 407 -5.76 17.85 8.41
CA LEU A 407 -5.65 17.84 6.97
C LEU A 407 -4.49 16.93 6.55
N ALA A 408 -4.82 15.83 5.88
CA ALA A 408 -3.81 15.02 5.21
C ALA A 408 -3.51 15.59 3.82
N VAL A 409 -2.23 15.88 3.52
CA VAL A 409 -1.82 16.60 2.28
C VAL A 409 -1.29 15.65 1.19
N THR A 410 -1.47 14.33 1.34
CA THR A 410 -0.87 13.26 0.49
C THR A 410 0.66 13.28 0.45
N LEU A 411 1.27 12.29 -0.22
CA LEU A 411 2.70 12.30 -0.52
C LEU A 411 3.13 13.59 -1.23
N THR A 412 2.35 14.06 -2.21
CA THR A 412 2.68 15.23 -3.02
C THR A 412 2.80 16.48 -2.16
N GLY A 413 1.80 16.73 -1.33
CA GLY A 413 1.80 17.92 -0.48
C GLY A 413 2.83 17.84 0.62
N GLU A 414 2.99 16.68 1.28
CA GLU A 414 4.03 16.51 2.31
C GLU A 414 5.44 16.65 1.71
N ALA A 415 5.69 16.13 0.51
CA ALA A 415 6.97 16.30 -0.17
C ALA A 415 7.19 17.75 -0.62
N TYR A 416 6.14 18.46 -1.05
CA TYR A 416 6.19 19.90 -1.35
C TYR A 416 6.56 20.74 -0.12
N LEU A 417 6.01 20.41 1.06
CA LEU A 417 6.30 21.14 2.30
C LEU A 417 7.77 21.01 2.77
N ILE A 418 8.56 20.09 2.22
CA ILE A 418 9.99 19.97 2.54
C ILE A 418 10.79 21.11 1.87
N ALA A 419 10.71 21.26 0.55
CA ALA A 419 11.52 22.24 -0.19
C ALA A 419 10.88 22.66 -1.53
N GLY A 420 9.56 22.56 -1.64
CA GLY A 420 8.82 22.84 -2.87
C GLY A 420 8.94 21.74 -3.94
N LEU A 421 9.06 22.15 -5.20
CA LEU A 421 9.15 21.22 -6.34
C LEU A 421 10.41 20.31 -6.32
N PRO A 422 11.61 20.79 -5.95
CA PRO A 422 12.80 19.94 -5.89
C PRO A 422 12.65 18.71 -4.98
N SER A 423 12.15 18.88 -3.75
CA SER A 423 11.96 17.77 -2.81
C SER A 423 10.91 16.79 -3.31
N LEU A 424 9.84 17.28 -3.93
CA LEU A 424 8.82 16.45 -4.57
C LEU A 424 9.42 15.53 -5.65
N ILE A 425 10.28 16.07 -6.53
CA ILE A 425 10.96 15.27 -7.55
C ILE A 425 11.86 14.21 -6.90
N VAL A 426 12.69 14.62 -5.93
CA VAL A 426 13.61 13.70 -5.24
C VAL A 426 12.85 12.58 -4.52
N VAL A 427 11.83 12.93 -3.73
CA VAL A 427 11.00 11.95 -3.01
C VAL A 427 10.29 11.02 -4.00
N GLY A 428 9.70 11.55 -5.07
CA GLY A 428 9.06 10.73 -6.11
C GLY A 428 10.03 9.74 -6.76
N LEU A 429 11.23 10.19 -7.14
CA LEU A 429 12.28 9.32 -7.68
C LEU A 429 12.68 8.22 -6.69
N LEU A 430 12.89 8.57 -5.41
CA LEU A 430 13.25 7.61 -4.36
C LEU A 430 12.15 6.56 -4.14
N ILE A 431 10.88 6.95 -4.17
CA ILE A 431 9.77 5.99 -4.07
C ILE A 431 9.72 5.08 -5.31
N GLY A 432 9.90 5.62 -6.52
CA GLY A 432 10.02 4.82 -7.74
C GLY A 432 11.16 3.80 -7.69
N MET A 433 12.31 4.22 -7.13
CA MET A 433 13.46 3.36 -6.89
C MET A 433 13.17 2.28 -5.87
N ALA A 434 12.61 2.65 -4.71
CA ALA A 434 12.32 1.74 -3.60
C ALA A 434 11.28 0.68 -3.98
N THR A 435 10.20 1.09 -4.65
CA THR A 435 9.17 0.17 -5.15
C THR A 435 9.71 -0.77 -6.21
N THR A 436 10.59 -0.30 -7.11
CA THR A 436 11.24 -1.18 -8.09
C THR A 436 12.25 -2.13 -7.46
N PHE A 437 13.03 -1.67 -6.49
CA PHE A 437 13.90 -2.52 -5.69
C PHE A 437 13.08 -3.65 -5.04
N TRP A 438 11.91 -3.32 -4.50
CA TRP A 438 11.01 -4.32 -3.91
C TRP A 438 10.42 -5.28 -4.95
N ASN A 439 9.99 -4.77 -6.11
CA ASN A 439 9.50 -5.59 -7.21
C ASN A 439 10.51 -6.67 -7.65
N ARG A 440 11.79 -6.33 -7.72
CA ARG A 440 12.87 -7.28 -8.03
C ARG A 440 12.99 -8.41 -7.00
N LYS A 441 12.60 -8.18 -5.73
CA LYS A 441 12.51 -9.25 -4.72
C LYS A 441 11.35 -10.21 -5.02
N GLY A 442 10.24 -9.69 -5.54
CA GLY A 442 9.08 -10.46 -6.02
C GLY A 442 9.37 -11.45 -7.15
N GLU A 443 10.46 -11.26 -7.88
CA GLU A 443 10.91 -12.21 -8.92
C GLU A 443 11.63 -13.42 -8.33
N THR A 444 12.03 -13.35 -7.05
CA THR A 444 12.86 -14.37 -6.38
C THR A 444 12.15 -15.08 -5.23
N LEU A 445 10.82 -15.03 -5.23
CA LEU A 445 9.99 -15.66 -4.20
C LEU A 445 10.14 -17.18 -4.25
N ARG A 446 10.52 -17.77 -3.12
CA ARG A 446 10.65 -19.22 -2.98
C ARG A 446 9.54 -19.77 -2.11
N SER A 447 9.19 -19.09 -1.03
CA SER A 447 8.21 -19.55 -0.05
C SER A 447 6.92 -18.74 0.03
N ASN A 448 5.89 -19.30 0.68
CA ASN A 448 4.64 -18.60 0.96
C ASN A 448 4.86 -17.39 1.89
N LEU A 449 5.88 -17.46 2.77
CA LEU A 449 6.29 -16.34 3.60
C LEU A 449 7.01 -15.26 2.79
N ASP A 450 7.85 -15.63 1.83
CA ASP A 450 8.42 -14.64 0.90
C ASP A 450 7.29 -13.91 0.16
N LEU A 451 6.28 -14.65 -0.30
CA LEU A 451 5.12 -14.08 -0.98
C LEU A 451 4.32 -13.14 -0.07
N LEU A 452 4.03 -13.55 1.16
CA LEU A 452 3.36 -12.70 2.13
C LEU A 452 4.15 -11.42 2.41
N LEU A 453 5.46 -11.55 2.65
CA LEU A 453 6.35 -10.42 2.85
C LEU A 453 6.28 -9.48 1.65
N TYR A 454 6.34 -10.01 0.43
CA TYR A 454 6.24 -9.23 -0.79
C TYR A 454 4.92 -8.43 -0.88
N ILE A 455 3.78 -9.08 -0.64
CA ILE A 455 2.45 -8.45 -0.69
C ILE A 455 2.29 -7.42 0.42
N SER A 456 2.85 -7.64 1.61
CA SER A 456 2.72 -6.70 2.73
C SER A 456 3.31 -5.33 2.43
N ALA A 457 4.29 -5.23 1.52
CA ALA A 457 4.81 -3.92 1.08
C ALA A 457 3.83 -3.14 0.20
N PHE A 458 2.78 -3.77 -0.35
CA PHE A 458 1.77 -3.05 -1.13
C PHE A 458 0.97 -2.12 -0.22
N PHE A 459 0.78 -2.52 1.04
CA PHE A 459 0.22 -1.66 2.07
C PHE A 459 1.10 -0.43 2.29
N ALA A 460 2.41 -0.64 2.51
CA ALA A 460 3.36 0.46 2.67
C ALA A 460 3.40 1.39 1.45
N ALA A 461 3.42 0.84 0.24
CA ALA A 461 3.42 1.60 -1.00
C ALA A 461 2.13 2.42 -1.16
N ALA A 462 0.96 1.84 -0.85
CA ALA A 462 -0.31 2.56 -0.89
C ALA A 462 -0.32 3.67 0.16
N ILE A 463 -0.11 3.35 1.45
CA ILE A 463 -0.18 4.33 2.55
C ILE A 463 0.82 5.46 2.35
N CYS A 464 2.00 5.18 1.80
CA CYS A 464 2.96 6.20 1.41
C CYS A 464 2.34 7.29 0.54
N MET A 465 1.45 6.93 -0.40
CA MET A 465 0.78 7.90 -1.27
C MET A 465 -0.22 8.76 -0.51
N ARG A 466 -0.84 8.20 0.54
CA ARG A 466 -1.73 8.94 1.46
C ARG A 466 -0.96 9.88 2.36
N SER A 467 0.23 9.50 2.82
CA SER A 467 1.08 10.31 3.68
C SER A 467 2.48 9.70 3.78
N LEU A 468 3.49 10.50 3.45
CA LEU A 468 4.90 10.19 3.67
C LEU A 468 5.19 9.93 5.15
N GLN A 469 4.55 10.68 6.05
CA GLN A 469 4.75 10.52 7.49
C GLN A 469 4.38 9.12 8.01
N PHE A 470 3.43 8.44 7.36
CA PHE A 470 2.98 7.12 7.78
C PHE A 470 3.79 5.97 7.16
N VAL A 471 4.78 6.24 6.31
CA VAL A 471 5.60 5.19 5.67
C VAL A 471 6.28 4.28 6.68
N THR A 472 6.92 4.86 7.70
CA THR A 472 7.68 4.07 8.70
C THR A 472 6.78 3.12 9.47
N VAL A 473 5.60 3.59 9.84
CA VAL A 473 4.55 2.82 10.49
C VAL A 473 4.00 1.75 9.54
N ALA A 474 3.72 2.11 8.28
CA ALA A 474 3.14 1.19 7.30
C ALA A 474 4.09 0.04 6.90
N ILE A 475 5.39 0.17 7.13
CA ILE A 475 6.38 -0.89 6.92
C ILE A 475 6.40 -1.91 8.07
N LEU A 476 5.87 -1.60 9.25
CA LEU A 476 5.92 -2.48 10.42
C LEU A 476 5.35 -3.89 10.18
N PRO A 477 4.20 -4.08 9.50
CA PRO A 477 3.71 -5.43 9.19
C PRO A 477 4.71 -6.25 8.36
N THR A 478 5.37 -5.61 7.39
CA THR A 478 6.42 -6.22 6.57
C THR A 478 7.61 -6.65 7.43
N VAL A 479 8.07 -5.77 8.33
CA VAL A 479 9.17 -6.07 9.26
C VAL A 479 8.80 -7.23 10.19
N MET A 480 7.57 -7.23 10.74
CA MET A 480 7.11 -8.30 11.60
C MET A 480 7.05 -9.64 10.89
N VAL A 481 6.50 -9.71 9.67
CA VAL A 481 6.48 -10.95 8.86
C VAL A 481 7.90 -11.47 8.61
N TYR A 482 8.85 -10.57 8.34
CA TYR A 482 10.25 -10.93 8.16
C TYR A 482 10.86 -11.52 9.45
N ILE A 483 10.69 -10.85 10.59
CA ILE A 483 11.19 -11.31 11.90
C ILE A 483 10.60 -12.66 12.26
N MET A 484 9.27 -12.82 12.15
CA MET A 484 8.58 -14.08 12.40
C MET A 484 9.15 -15.21 11.51
N GLY A 485 9.35 -14.93 10.22
CA GLY A 485 9.95 -15.90 9.30
C GLY A 485 11.36 -16.33 9.71
N LYS A 486 12.19 -15.41 10.23
CA LYS A 486 13.52 -15.71 10.75
C LYS A 486 13.49 -16.54 12.03
N VAL A 487 12.61 -16.21 12.98
CA VAL A 487 12.46 -16.97 14.22
C VAL A 487 12.03 -18.41 13.94
N VAL A 488 11.06 -18.61 13.04
CA VAL A 488 10.62 -19.95 12.63
C VAL A 488 11.75 -20.73 11.95
N ALA A 489 12.56 -20.07 11.12
CA ALA A 489 13.72 -20.70 10.47
C ALA A 489 14.76 -21.19 11.50
N GLN A 490 15.04 -20.37 12.51
CA GLN A 490 15.99 -20.70 13.57
C GLN A 490 15.49 -21.87 14.43
N GLN A 491 14.21 -21.88 14.82
CA GLN A 491 13.64 -22.98 15.61
C GLN A 491 13.74 -24.32 14.88
N ARG A 492 13.47 -24.36 13.57
CA ARG A 492 13.63 -25.59 12.76
C ARG A 492 15.08 -26.08 12.70
N SER A 493 16.06 -25.18 12.70
CA SER A 493 17.48 -25.56 12.67
C SER A 493 17.97 -26.16 13.98
N ARG A 494 17.28 -25.90 15.10
CA ARG A 494 17.68 -26.34 16.45
C ARG A 494 17.18 -27.72 16.83
N VAL A 495 16.20 -28.30 16.15
CA VAL A 495 15.66 -29.64 16.47
C VAL A 495 16.67 -30.70 15.97
N PRO A 496 17.54 -31.27 16.83
CA PRO A 496 18.56 -32.22 16.42
C PRO A 496 17.89 -33.57 16.19
N GLY A 497 18.07 -34.17 15.01
CA GLY A 497 17.49 -35.47 14.68
C GLY A 497 16.19 -35.43 13.86
N GLY A 498 15.68 -34.24 13.53
CA GLY A 498 14.67 -34.12 12.48
C GLY A 498 15.27 -34.56 11.15
N ARG A 499 15.01 -35.80 10.73
CA ARG A 499 15.34 -36.32 9.39
C ARG A 499 15.08 -35.19 8.40
N ARG A 500 16.10 -34.79 7.64
CA ARG A 500 15.94 -33.87 6.51
C ARG A 500 14.94 -34.53 5.56
N TYR A 501 13.66 -34.24 5.73
CA TYR A 501 12.66 -34.47 4.72
C TYR A 501 13.07 -33.55 3.57
N GLN A 502 13.84 -34.12 2.64
CA GLN A 502 14.05 -33.54 1.33
C GLN A 502 12.66 -33.42 0.71
N ALA A 503 12.17 -32.18 0.65
CA ALA A 503 10.91 -31.81 0.02
C ALA A 503 11.09 -31.74 -1.50
#